data_AF-A0A8K0CHQ3-F1
#
_entry.id   AF-A0A8K0CHQ3-F1
#
_cell.length_a   1.000
_cell.length_b   1.000
_cell.length_c   1.000
_cell.angle_alpha   90.00
_cell.angle_beta   90.00
_cell.angle_gamma   90.00
#
_symmetry.space_group_name_H-M   'P 1'
#
loop_
_entity.id
_entity.type
_entity.pdbx_description
1 polymer ?
#
loop_
_entity_poly.entity_id
_entity_poly.type
_entity_poly.pdbx_seq_one_letter_code
_entity_poly.pdbx_strand_id
1 'polypeptide(L)'
;MRNLWRDNATDVMRKAAEEENKKNSRITGIKLNFAEKGKARNVECHKSYGENCEKLNMNPLDFKIELRTFLEQLARTEEEIQEIQTQAKNERESDIWYLERRNRLTASTLGKVGKRQNTTSCRSFVGRIRYPRPLYACSIEWQESN
;
A
#
# COMPACT_ATOMS: atom_id res chain seq x y z
N MET A 1 -6.76 -19.16 -71.46
CA MET A 1 -6.87 -17.87 -70.75
C MET A 1 -6.62 -18.14 -69.27
N ARG A 2 -5.45 -17.74 -68.73
CA ARG A 2 -5.07 -18.02 -67.33
C ARG A 2 -5.48 -16.85 -66.42
N ASN A 3 -5.94 -17.21 -65.24
CA ASN A 3 -6.77 -16.43 -64.34
C ASN A 3 -6.02 -15.24 -63.69
N LEU A 4 -6.24 -14.02 -64.20
CA LEU A 4 -5.76 -12.76 -63.59
C LEU A 4 -6.36 -12.45 -62.20
N TRP A 5 -7.34 -13.22 -61.74
CA TRP A 5 -8.07 -12.98 -60.49
C TRP A 5 -7.45 -13.65 -59.25
N ARG A 6 -6.52 -14.61 -59.41
CA ARG A 6 -5.85 -15.26 -58.27
C ARG A 6 -4.71 -14.43 -57.68
N ASP A 7 -4.03 -13.64 -58.51
CA ASP A 7 -2.80 -12.94 -58.13
C ASP A 7 -3.09 -11.69 -57.25
N ASN A 8 -4.25 -11.05 -57.45
CA ASN A 8 -4.70 -9.93 -56.60
C ASN A 8 -5.06 -10.38 -55.18
N ALA A 9 -5.63 -11.58 -55.01
CA ALA A 9 -6.01 -12.07 -53.69
C ALA A 9 -4.78 -12.38 -52.83
N THR A 10 -3.74 -12.96 -53.42
CA THR A 10 -2.48 -13.25 -52.72
C THR A 10 -1.73 -11.98 -52.32
N ASP A 11 -1.78 -10.94 -53.15
CA ASP A 11 -1.12 -9.66 -52.84
C ASP A 11 -1.84 -8.85 -51.76
N VAL A 12 -3.17 -8.91 -51.72
CA VAL A 12 -3.98 -8.31 -50.64
C VAL A 12 -3.71 -9.01 -49.30
N MET A 13 -3.64 -10.34 -49.29
CA MET A 13 -3.33 -11.12 -48.08
C MET A 13 -1.89 -10.86 -47.59
N ARG A 14 -0.93 -10.72 -48.52
CA ARG A 14 0.46 -10.38 -48.18
C ARG A 14 0.58 -8.98 -47.56
N LYS A 15 -0.10 -7.97 -48.14
CA LYS A 15 -0.12 -6.62 -47.58
C LYS A 15 -0.79 -6.55 -46.20
N ALA A 16 -1.87 -7.31 -45.98
CA ALA A 16 -2.53 -7.40 -44.68
C ALA A 16 -1.60 -8.00 -43.61
N ALA A 17 -0.87 -9.08 -43.95
CA ALA A 17 0.09 -9.71 -43.05
C ALA A 17 1.30 -8.79 -42.72
N GLU A 18 1.79 -8.03 -43.70
CA GLU A 18 2.85 -7.02 -43.49
C GLU A 18 2.38 -5.90 -42.55
N GLU A 19 1.11 -5.46 -42.67
CA GLU A 19 0.54 -4.42 -41.83
C GLU A 19 0.28 -4.89 -40.39
N GLU A 20 -0.11 -6.14 -40.21
CA GLU A 20 -0.25 -6.78 -38.89
C GLU A 20 1.10 -6.95 -38.19
N ASN A 21 2.15 -7.39 -38.91
CA ASN A 21 3.51 -7.44 -38.38
C ASN A 21 4.05 -6.05 -38.00
N LYS A 22 3.68 -5.00 -38.75
CA LYS A 22 4.06 -3.61 -38.46
C LYS A 22 3.32 -3.03 -37.24
N LYS A 23 2.11 -3.50 -36.95
CA LYS A 23 1.37 -3.19 -35.71
C LYS A 23 1.98 -3.93 -34.51
N ASN A 24 2.28 -5.22 -34.65
CA ASN A 24 2.92 -6.01 -33.60
C ASN A 24 4.33 -5.51 -33.25
N SER A 25 5.12 -5.03 -34.22
CA SER A 25 6.44 -4.45 -33.95
C SER A 25 6.38 -3.09 -33.23
N ARG A 26 5.31 -2.30 -33.42
CA ARG A 26 5.08 -1.07 -32.66
C ARG A 26 4.69 -1.34 -31.22
N ILE A 27 3.94 -2.42 -30.95
CA ILE A 27 3.57 -2.84 -29.60
C ILE A 27 4.81 -3.36 -28.84
N THR A 28 5.69 -4.12 -29.49
CA THR A 28 6.94 -4.60 -28.87
C THR A 28 8.02 -3.52 -28.73
N GLY A 29 7.88 -2.39 -29.44
CA GLY A 29 8.77 -1.23 -29.38
C GLY A 29 8.51 -0.25 -28.24
N ILE A 30 7.39 -0.37 -27.51
CA ILE A 30 7.15 0.40 -26.27
C ILE A 30 7.98 -0.24 -25.16
N LYS A 31 9.30 0.00 -25.20
CA LYS A 31 10.14 -0.16 -24.00
C LYS A 31 9.70 0.93 -23.03
N LEU A 32 8.82 0.58 -22.09
CA LEU A 32 8.60 1.39 -20.91
C LEU A 32 9.96 1.51 -20.22
N ASN A 33 10.60 2.67 -20.37
CA ASN A 33 11.79 3.04 -19.61
C ASN A 33 11.38 3.21 -18.15
N PHE A 34 11.07 2.11 -17.47
CA PHE A 34 11.22 2.07 -16.03
C PHE A 34 12.72 2.16 -15.79
N ALA A 35 13.19 3.37 -15.52
CA ALA A 35 14.54 3.59 -15.01
C ALA A 35 14.83 2.49 -13.99
N GLU A 36 15.82 1.65 -14.28
CA GLU A 36 16.31 0.61 -13.40
C GLU A 36 16.85 1.30 -12.15
N LYS A 37 15.94 1.62 -11.22
CA LYS A 37 16.30 2.17 -9.93
C LYS A 37 17.02 1.06 -9.21
N GLY A 38 18.35 1.14 -9.25
CA GLY A 38 19.36 0.50 -8.42
C GLY A 38 19.05 -0.93 -8.01
N LYS A 39 19.83 -1.89 -8.53
CA LYS A 39 19.94 -3.29 -8.07
C LYS A 39 19.25 -3.47 -6.73
N ALA A 40 18.01 -3.97 -6.76
CA ALA A 40 17.27 -4.24 -5.54
C ALA A 40 18.18 -5.16 -4.73
N ARG A 41 18.78 -4.61 -3.66
CA ARG A 41 19.46 -5.45 -2.68
C ARG A 41 18.40 -6.48 -2.31
N ASN A 42 18.72 -7.76 -2.50
CA ASN A 42 17.93 -8.85 -1.96
C ASN A 42 18.07 -8.79 -0.43
N VAL A 43 17.50 -7.73 0.15
CA VAL A 43 17.22 -7.65 1.56
C VAL A 43 16.04 -8.56 1.67
N GLU A 44 16.27 -9.72 2.25
CA GLU A 44 15.21 -10.61 2.72
C GLU A 44 14.30 -9.76 3.60
N CYS A 45 13.27 -9.21 2.96
CA CYS A 45 12.33 -8.31 3.57
C CYS A 45 11.52 -9.19 4.49
N HIS A 46 11.52 -8.92 5.80
CA HIS A 46 10.72 -9.64 6.80
C HIS A 46 9.26 -9.70 6.32
N LYS A 47 8.92 -10.79 5.63
CA LYS A 47 7.63 -10.98 4.95
C LYS A 47 6.52 -11.16 5.97
N SER A 48 6.84 -11.77 7.10
CA SER A 48 5.90 -12.04 8.18
C SER A 48 6.41 -11.49 9.49
N TYR A 49 5.47 -11.14 10.37
CA TYR A 49 5.69 -10.89 11.79
C TYR A 49 6.00 -12.20 12.58
N GLY A 50 6.42 -13.26 11.88
CA GLY A 50 6.48 -14.64 12.37
C GLY A 50 7.86 -15.05 12.90
N GLU A 51 8.21 -16.33 12.74
CA GLU A 51 9.35 -17.02 13.37
C GLU A 51 10.71 -16.31 13.31
N ASN A 52 10.94 -15.47 12.28
CA ASN A 52 12.18 -14.72 12.08
C ASN A 52 12.14 -13.27 12.60
N CYS A 53 11.15 -12.92 13.43
CA CYS A 53 11.08 -11.60 14.06
C CYS A 53 11.99 -11.50 15.28
N GLU A 54 12.43 -10.27 15.55
CA GLU A 54 13.18 -9.93 16.76
C GLU A 54 12.35 -10.36 17.97
N LYS A 55 12.89 -11.33 18.73
CA LYS A 55 12.22 -11.85 19.91
C LYS A 55 12.17 -10.73 20.95
N LEU A 56 11.05 -10.68 21.67
CA LEU A 56 10.88 -9.72 22.75
C LEU A 56 11.98 -9.92 23.78
N ASN A 57 12.63 -8.83 24.19
CA ASN A 57 13.56 -8.84 25.31
C ASN A 57 12.80 -8.76 26.65
N MET A 58 11.82 -9.65 26.80
CA MET A 58 10.92 -9.70 27.94
C MET A 58 10.55 -11.16 28.23
N ASN A 59 10.34 -11.48 29.50
CA ASN A 59 9.86 -12.79 29.91
C ASN A 59 8.50 -13.08 29.25
N PRO A 60 8.29 -14.29 28.69
CA PRO A 60 7.00 -14.67 28.12
C PRO A 60 5.79 -14.49 29.05
N LEU A 61 5.98 -14.60 30.36
CA LEU A 61 4.89 -14.38 31.33
C LEU A 61 4.51 -12.90 31.41
N ASP A 62 5.50 -12.02 31.54
CA ASP A 62 5.30 -10.57 31.59
C ASP A 62 4.65 -10.06 30.30
N PHE A 63 5.09 -10.59 29.16
CA PHE A 63 4.47 -10.26 27.87
C PHE A 63 2.98 -10.63 27.81
N LYS A 64 2.60 -11.78 28.35
CA LYS A 64 1.17 -12.18 28.39
C LYS A 64 0.35 -11.25 29.25
N ILE A 65 0.91 -10.81 30.38
CA ILE A 65 0.26 -9.85 31.28
C ILE A 65 0.07 -8.52 30.55
N GLU A 66 1.14 -7.96 29.97
CA GLU A 66 1.07 -6.70 29.23
C GLU A 66 0.11 -6.77 28.04
N LEU A 67 0.14 -7.88 27.28
CA LEU A 67 -0.77 -8.09 26.16
C LEU A 67 -2.23 -8.07 26.62
N ARG A 68 -2.53 -8.72 27.74
CA ARG A 68 -3.88 -8.73 28.31
C ARG A 68 -4.30 -7.33 28.73
N THR A 69 -3.46 -6.63 29.48
CA THR A 69 -3.73 -5.24 29.92
C THR A 69 -3.96 -4.32 28.72
N PHE A 70 -3.17 -4.46 27.66
CA PHE A 70 -3.33 -3.69 26.43
C PHE A 70 -4.65 -3.99 25.72
N LEU A 71 -5.07 -5.26 25.63
CA LEU A 71 -6.35 -5.64 25.03
C LEU A 71 -7.54 -5.14 25.86
N GLU A 72 -7.44 -5.20 27.19
CA GLU A 72 -8.44 -4.66 28.10
C GLU A 72 -8.57 -3.13 27.95
N GLN A 73 -7.48 -2.40 27.72
CA GLN A 73 -7.50 -0.96 27.42
C GLN A 73 -8.13 -0.61 26.06
N LEU A 74 -8.04 -1.53 25.08
CA LEU A 74 -8.63 -1.34 23.76
C LEU A 74 -10.13 -1.64 23.74
N ALA A 75 -10.57 -2.55 24.60
CA ALA A 75 -11.98 -2.83 24.81
C ALA A 75 -12.63 -1.59 25.44
N ARG A 76 -13.65 -1.06 24.76
CA ARG A 76 -14.40 0.10 25.23
C ARG A 76 -15.88 -0.21 25.23
N THR A 77 -16.60 0.30 26.21
CA THR A 77 -18.05 0.27 26.21
C THR A 77 -18.59 1.27 25.18
N GLU A 78 -19.84 1.12 24.78
CA GLU A 78 -20.48 2.04 23.84
C GLU A 78 -20.51 3.48 24.38
N GLU A 79 -20.67 3.62 25.70
CA GLU A 79 -20.67 4.91 26.40
C GLU A 79 -19.31 5.61 26.30
N GLU A 80 -18.21 4.88 26.55
CA GLU A 80 -16.85 5.41 26.40
C GLU A 80 -16.54 5.78 24.95
N ILE A 81 -17.03 5.00 23.98
CA ILE A 81 -16.87 5.30 22.56
C ILE A 81 -17.56 6.63 22.21
N GLN A 82 -18.78 6.84 22.71
CA GLN A 82 -19.53 8.07 22.49
C GLN A 82 -18.86 9.28 23.16
N GLU A 83 -18.31 9.09 24.36
CA GLU A 83 -17.55 10.13 25.05
C GLU A 83 -16.30 10.53 24.25
N ILE A 84 -15.50 9.54 23.81
CA ILE A 84 -14.31 9.77 22.97
C ILE A 84 -14.69 10.47 21.67
N GLN A 85 -15.78 10.07 21.02
CA GLN A 85 -16.27 10.72 19.81
C GLN A 85 -16.65 12.19 20.07
N THR A 86 -17.32 12.46 21.19
CA THR A 86 -17.76 13.82 21.54
C THR A 86 -16.56 14.71 21.85
N GLN A 87 -15.60 14.21 22.63
CA GLN A 87 -14.36 14.92 22.95
C GLN A 87 -13.53 15.19 21.68
N ALA A 88 -13.37 14.19 20.81
CA ALA A 88 -12.59 14.34 19.58
C ALA A 88 -13.26 15.20 18.51
N LYS A 89 -14.59 15.38 18.56
CA LYS A 89 -15.34 16.18 17.58
C LYS A 89 -15.13 17.68 17.77
N ASN A 90 -14.95 18.13 19.01
CA ASN A 90 -14.82 19.55 19.35
C ASN A 90 -13.41 20.09 19.14
N GLU A 91 -12.41 19.20 19.06
CA GLU A 91 -11.00 19.55 18.91
C GLU A 91 -10.40 18.77 17.75
N ARG A 92 -10.54 19.32 16.53
CA ARG A 92 -9.81 18.84 15.36
C ARG A 92 -8.32 18.98 15.69
N GLU A 93 -7.64 17.85 15.95
CA GLU A 93 -6.25 17.75 16.42
C GLU A 93 -6.00 17.76 17.95
N SER A 94 -6.97 17.34 18.78
CA SER A 94 -6.65 17.05 20.18
C SER A 94 -5.64 15.93 20.35
N ASP A 95 -4.87 15.98 21.43
CA ASP A 95 -3.96 14.91 21.83
C ASP A 95 -4.70 13.56 21.95
N ILE A 96 -5.97 13.59 22.39
CA ILE A 96 -6.84 12.41 22.51
C ILE A 96 -7.08 11.77 21.15
N TRP A 97 -7.39 12.57 20.12
CA TRP A 97 -7.57 12.08 18.76
C TRP A 97 -6.32 11.41 18.20
N TYR A 98 -5.14 12.00 18.45
CA TYR A 98 -3.87 11.41 18.03
C TYR A 98 -3.55 10.10 18.79
N LEU A 99 -3.77 10.06 20.10
CA LEU A 99 -3.55 8.88 20.92
C LEU A 99 -4.43 7.72 20.48
N GLU A 100 -5.74 7.95 20.31
CA GLU A 100 -6.68 6.92 19.87
C GLU A 100 -6.35 6.40 18.47
N ARG A 101 -6.00 7.28 17.53
CA ARG A 101 -5.61 6.87 16.17
C ARG A 101 -4.27 6.16 16.12
N ARG A 102 -3.37 6.41 17.06
CA ARG A 102 -2.09 5.69 17.17
C ARG A 102 -2.26 4.28 17.71
N ASN A 103 -3.22 4.10 18.62
CA ASN A 103 -3.53 2.81 19.22
C ASN A 103 -4.40 1.93 18.32
N ARG A 104 -5.10 2.51 17.33
CA ARG A 104 -6.07 1.81 16.49
C ARG A 104 -5.68 1.77 15.01
N LEU A 105 -6.08 0.69 14.33
CA LEU A 105 -6.05 0.65 12.87
C LEU A 105 -7.24 1.44 12.31
N THR A 106 -6.95 2.65 11.83
CA THR A 106 -7.91 3.46 11.08
C THR A 106 -8.20 2.83 9.70
N ALA A 107 -9.34 3.18 9.10
CA ALA A 107 -9.73 2.66 7.78
C ALA A 107 -8.66 2.87 6.70
N SER A 108 -8.02 4.05 6.68
CA SER A 108 -6.97 4.36 5.71
C SER A 108 -5.68 3.55 5.95
N THR A 109 -5.35 3.26 7.21
CA THR A 109 -4.22 2.38 7.56
C THR A 109 -4.54 0.92 7.28
N LEU A 110 -5.77 0.46 7.51
CA LEU A 110 -6.20 -0.91 7.22
C LEU A 110 -6.05 -1.23 5.73
N GLY A 111 -6.49 -0.33 4.86
CA GLY A 111 -6.29 -0.47 3.41
C GLY A 111 -4.80 -0.55 3.02
N LYS A 112 -3.93 0.20 3.70
CA LYS A 112 -2.46 0.13 3.49
C LYS A 112 -1.88 -1.19 3.99
N VAL A 113 -2.37 -1.74 5.11
CA VAL A 113 -1.94 -3.04 5.66
C VAL A 113 -2.29 -4.15 4.67
N GLY A 114 -3.53 -4.18 4.17
CA GLY A 114 -3.98 -5.20 3.21
C GLY A 114 -3.28 -5.13 1.85
N LYS A 115 -2.86 -3.93 1.42
CA LYS A 115 -2.13 -3.71 0.15
C LYS A 115 -0.61 -3.72 0.32
N ARG A 116 -0.08 -4.11 1.47
CA ARG A 116 1.37 -4.11 1.72
C ARG A 116 2.06 -5.05 0.74
N GLN A 117 3.02 -4.52 0.00
CA GLN A 117 3.82 -5.29 -0.95
C GLN A 117 4.82 -6.19 -0.21
N ASN A 118 5.12 -7.36 -0.77
CA ASN A 118 6.11 -8.29 -0.22
C ASN A 118 7.53 -7.70 -0.16
N THR A 119 7.80 -6.67 -0.96
CA THR A 119 9.06 -5.92 -0.96
C THR A 119 9.15 -4.87 0.17
N THR A 120 8.05 -4.57 0.85
CA THR A 120 8.00 -3.57 1.92
C THR A 120 8.21 -4.22 3.29
N SER A 121 9.31 -3.85 3.95
CA SER A 121 9.65 -4.37 5.28
C SER A 121 8.54 -4.13 6.30
N CYS A 122 8.15 -5.20 7.00
CA CYS A 122 7.20 -5.16 8.11
C CYS A 122 7.60 -4.12 9.16
N ARG A 123 8.88 -4.11 9.56
CA ARG A 123 9.42 -3.20 10.59
C ARG A 123 9.21 -1.75 10.19
N SER A 124 9.62 -1.40 8.98
CA SER A 124 9.48 -0.03 8.45
C SER A 124 8.03 0.37 8.27
N PHE A 125 7.16 -0.58 7.89
CA PHE A 125 5.73 -0.36 7.71
C PHE A 125 5.03 -0.06 9.05
N VAL A 126 5.24 -0.91 10.07
CA VAL A 126 4.69 -0.68 11.42
C VAL A 126 5.25 0.61 12.02
N GLY A 127 6.53 0.89 11.84
CA GLY A 127 7.13 2.15 12.29
C GLY A 127 6.41 3.38 11.73
N ARG A 128 6.03 3.38 10.45
CA ARG A 128 5.27 4.48 9.84
C ARG A 128 3.85 4.62 10.37
N ILE A 129 3.21 3.52 10.78
CA ILE A 129 1.86 3.56 11.36
C ILE A 129 1.94 4.09 12.79
N ARG A 130 2.88 3.58 13.60
CA ARG A 130 3.01 3.94 15.02
C ARG A 130 3.61 5.33 15.26
N TYR A 131 4.41 5.82 14.31
CA TYR A 131 5.09 7.11 14.37
C TYR A 131 4.90 7.85 13.03
N PRO A 132 3.68 8.33 12.73
CA PRO A 132 3.43 9.11 11.54
C PRO A 132 4.28 10.39 11.57
N ARG A 133 4.89 10.76 10.45
CA ARG A 133 5.59 12.04 10.37
C ARG A 133 4.54 13.16 10.42
N PRO A 134 4.77 14.25 11.18
CA PRO A 134 3.93 15.43 11.09
C PRO A 134 3.95 15.93 9.65
N LEU A 135 2.77 16.12 9.07
CA LEU A 135 2.64 16.62 7.71
C LEU A 135 2.85 18.13 7.75
N TYR A 136 4.09 18.60 7.62
CA TYR A 136 4.33 19.99 7.23
C TYR A 136 4.24 20.08 5.70
N ALA A 137 3.08 20.47 5.15
CA ALA A 137 2.97 20.80 3.73
C ALA A 137 1.72 21.63 3.37
N CYS A 138 1.97 22.72 2.65
CA CYS A 138 1.08 23.62 1.90
C CYS A 138 -0.10 22.96 1.14
N SER A 139 -0.08 21.65 0.91
CA SER A 139 -1.17 20.90 0.27
C SER A 139 -2.39 20.68 1.18
N ILE A 140 -2.23 20.73 2.51
CA ILE A 140 -3.37 20.63 3.45
C ILE A 140 -4.18 21.92 3.46
N GLU A 141 -3.51 23.07 3.40
CA GLU A 141 -4.14 24.42 3.38
C GLU A 141 -5.13 24.57 2.21
N TRP A 142 -4.83 23.97 1.06
CA TRP A 142 -5.68 24.01 -0.13
C TRP A 142 -6.98 23.21 0.01
N GLN A 143 -6.97 22.13 0.81
CA GLN A 143 -8.16 21.30 1.05
C GLN A 143 -9.04 21.84 2.18
N GLU A 144 -8.49 22.63 3.11
CA GLU A 144 -9.26 23.26 4.19
C GLU A 144 -9.89 24.59 3.77
N SER A 145 -9.44 25.17 2.65
CA SER A 145 -9.96 26.42 2.08
C SER A 145 -11.17 26.25 1.13
N ASN A 146 -11.61 25.01 0.86
CA ASN A 146 -12.80 24.69 0.05
C ASN A 146 -13.82 23.93 0.88
#